data_AF-A0A6A6ZE34-F1
#
_entry.id   AF-A0A6A6ZE34-F1
#
_cell.length_a   1.000
_cell.length_b   1.000
_cell.length_c   1.000
_cell.angle_alpha   90.00
_cell.angle_beta   90.00
_cell.angle_gamma   90.00
#
_symmetry.space_group_name_H-M   'P 1'
#
loop_
_entity.id
_entity.type
_entity.pdbx_description
1 polymer ?
#
loop_
_entity_poly.entity_id
_entity_poly.type
_entity_poly.pdbx_seq_one_letter_code
_entity_poly.pdbx_strand_id
1 'polypeptide(L)'
;MSAPPSTRDPSLTLTHFQGLALDTPIDIFLPDTLAASQLNLLLPDDISSDPAFTFPALQHWLSRSLKNLARQQNARHPHHKIPYSLRAIDIQAVDWFTKTKLGFMKIQAKLETDPYVHEGEKEAKVDWLPGAVFLRGGSVAMLIVVQPSDAVGENEKQVIFTVQPRIAAGSLAFIEIPAGMLDGNSFRGAAAAELKEEAGLEVKEDDLINMCELASDSSDESSSETIETAMYPSVGACDEFIPLFLCQKRLTRRHMQWLKGKATGLRNEGEKITLKLVPLSRAWREGARDAKALAALALYEGLKGEGKIPDMPPEVEAEPADLKTGSDKHEMEPEETVMPCKRRRRRESRELEIEAEEVD
;
A
#
# COMPACT_ATOMS: atom_id res chain seq x y z
N MET A 1 -10.42 -29.07 -8.81
CA MET A 1 -9.90 -29.12 -7.43
C MET A 1 -8.49 -29.69 -7.51
N SER A 2 -7.49 -28.84 -7.30
CA SER A 2 -6.07 -29.22 -7.39
C SER A 2 -5.72 -30.11 -6.19
N ALA A 3 -4.97 -31.18 -6.42
CA ALA A 3 -4.52 -32.10 -5.36
C ALA A 3 -3.75 -31.35 -4.25
N PRO A 4 -3.82 -31.83 -2.98
CA PRO A 4 -3.01 -31.29 -1.89
C PRO A 4 -1.51 -31.35 -2.25
N PRO A 5 -0.70 -30.41 -1.74
CA PRO A 5 0.68 -30.15 -2.20
C PRO A 5 1.67 -31.33 -2.10
N SER A 6 1.29 -32.46 -1.50
CA SER A 6 2.19 -33.60 -1.28
C SER A 6 2.36 -34.57 -2.47
N THR A 7 1.89 -34.24 -3.68
CA THR A 7 1.95 -35.16 -4.83
C THR A 7 2.46 -34.53 -6.14
N ARG A 8 2.99 -33.30 -6.11
CA ARG A 8 3.61 -32.69 -7.30
C ARG A 8 5.12 -32.78 -7.16
N ASP A 9 5.80 -33.12 -8.25
CA ASP A 9 7.24 -32.95 -8.33
C ASP A 9 7.59 -31.44 -8.39
N PRO A 10 8.71 -31.01 -7.80
CA PRO A 10 9.15 -29.62 -7.90
C PRO A 10 9.38 -29.25 -9.36
N SER A 11 8.95 -28.04 -9.74
CA SER A 11 9.18 -27.50 -11.09
C SER A 11 10.66 -27.18 -11.32
N LEU A 12 11.35 -26.77 -10.26
CA LEU A 12 12.80 -26.62 -10.19
C LEU A 12 13.24 -26.63 -8.72
N THR A 13 14.54 -26.81 -8.49
CA THR A 13 15.15 -26.71 -7.17
C THR A 13 16.24 -25.64 -7.21
N LEU A 14 16.09 -24.60 -6.39
CA LEU A 14 17.10 -23.57 -6.22
C LEU A 14 18.21 -24.11 -5.30
N THR A 15 19.43 -24.18 -5.84
CA THR A 15 20.65 -24.51 -5.08
C THR A 15 21.57 -23.30 -4.92
N HIS A 16 21.34 -22.27 -5.71
CA HIS A 16 22.04 -21.00 -5.68
C HIS A 16 21.00 -19.87 -5.76
N PHE A 17 21.32 -18.74 -5.14
CA PHE A 17 20.53 -17.52 -5.25
C PHE A 17 21.46 -16.33 -5.12
N GLN A 18 21.37 -15.36 -6.05
CA GLN A 18 22.20 -14.15 -6.03
C GLN A 18 23.71 -14.45 -5.92
N GLY A 19 24.19 -15.44 -6.67
CA GLY A 19 25.60 -15.85 -6.68
C GLY A 19 26.09 -16.62 -5.44
N LEU A 20 25.22 -16.90 -4.47
CA LEU A 20 25.55 -17.64 -3.24
C LEU A 20 24.94 -19.04 -3.28
N ALA A 21 25.72 -20.05 -2.89
CA ALA A 21 25.20 -21.40 -2.67
C ALA A 21 24.30 -21.41 -1.43
N LEU A 22 23.16 -22.09 -1.53
CA LEU A 22 22.22 -22.25 -0.43
C LEU A 22 22.59 -23.47 0.41
N ASP A 23 22.67 -23.30 1.73
CA ASP A 23 22.93 -24.40 2.67
C ASP A 23 21.87 -25.50 2.59
N THR A 24 20.63 -25.10 2.28
CA THR A 24 19.50 -25.99 2.04
C THR A 24 18.89 -25.68 0.68
N PRO A 25 18.84 -26.65 -0.26
CA PRO A 25 18.14 -26.47 -1.52
C PRO A 25 16.66 -26.15 -1.28
N ILE A 26 16.10 -25.27 -2.10
CA ILE A 26 14.71 -24.82 -1.99
C ILE A 26 13.93 -25.32 -3.20
N ASP A 27 12.96 -26.20 -2.95
CA ASP A 27 12.07 -26.69 -4.00
C ASP A 27 11.04 -25.62 -4.38
N ILE A 28 10.88 -25.37 -5.67
CA ILE A 28 9.90 -24.41 -6.20
C ILE A 28 8.82 -25.14 -6.98
N PHE A 29 7.57 -24.87 -6.62
CA PHE A 29 6.40 -25.35 -7.34
C PHE A 29 5.74 -24.18 -8.06
N LEU A 30 5.44 -24.37 -9.35
CA LEU A 30 4.85 -23.33 -10.18
C LEU A 30 3.38 -23.64 -10.50
N PRO A 31 2.54 -22.62 -10.65
CA PRO A 31 1.21 -22.75 -11.21
C PRO A 31 1.30 -22.83 -12.75
N ASP A 32 0.25 -23.32 -13.39
CA ASP A 32 0.18 -23.40 -14.87
C ASP A 32 0.29 -22.01 -15.56
N THR A 33 0.08 -20.93 -14.81
CA THR A 33 0.12 -19.54 -15.27
C THR A 33 1.52 -18.89 -15.20
N LEU A 34 2.55 -19.62 -14.75
CA LEU A 34 3.92 -19.13 -14.69
C LEU A 34 4.92 -20.21 -15.13
N ALA A 35 5.60 -19.98 -16.26
CA ALA A 35 6.62 -20.89 -16.77
C ALA A 35 7.94 -20.77 -15.98
N ALA A 36 8.72 -21.86 -15.92
CA ALA A 36 10.03 -21.85 -15.27
C ALA A 36 11.01 -20.82 -15.87
N SER A 37 10.94 -20.59 -17.20
CA SER A 37 11.74 -19.55 -17.85
C SER A 37 11.37 -18.13 -17.38
N GLN A 38 10.10 -17.89 -17.06
CA GLN A 38 9.64 -16.60 -16.52
C GLN A 38 10.05 -16.44 -15.05
N LEU A 39 10.04 -17.53 -14.26
CA LEU A 39 10.55 -17.50 -12.90
C LEU A 39 12.04 -17.11 -12.86
N ASN A 40 12.87 -17.69 -13.75
CA ASN A 40 14.29 -17.33 -13.82
C ASN A 40 14.52 -15.84 -14.11
N LEU A 41 13.58 -15.18 -14.82
CA LEU A 41 13.62 -13.73 -15.03
C LEU A 41 13.16 -12.93 -13.81
N LEU A 42 12.33 -13.50 -12.94
CA LEU A 42 11.93 -12.91 -11.65
C LEU A 42 13.00 -13.08 -10.56
N LEU A 43 13.88 -14.08 -10.72
CA LEU A 43 14.96 -14.41 -9.79
C LEU A 43 16.31 -14.46 -10.53
N PRO A 44 16.80 -13.33 -11.06
CA PRO A 44 18.08 -13.33 -11.77
C PRO A 44 19.23 -13.75 -10.84
N ASP A 45 20.16 -14.54 -11.38
CA ASP A 45 21.33 -15.04 -10.64
C ASP A 45 22.32 -13.92 -10.25
N ASP A 46 22.36 -12.84 -11.05
CA ASP A 46 23.20 -11.68 -10.83
C ASP A 46 22.51 -10.67 -9.90
N ILE A 47 23.17 -10.33 -8.78
CA ILE A 47 22.74 -9.33 -7.80
C ILE A 47 22.47 -7.97 -8.44
N SER A 48 23.19 -7.62 -9.51
CA SER A 48 23.09 -6.33 -10.18
C SER A 48 21.97 -6.25 -11.22
N SER A 49 21.30 -7.37 -11.51
CA SER A 49 20.22 -7.42 -12.49
C SER A 49 18.87 -7.13 -11.83
N ASP A 50 18.16 -6.15 -12.38
CA ASP A 50 16.79 -5.86 -11.95
C ASP A 50 15.85 -7.03 -12.32
N PRO A 51 14.95 -7.43 -11.41
CA PRO A 51 14.00 -8.49 -11.69
C PRO A 51 13.02 -8.05 -12.79
N ALA A 52 12.70 -8.98 -13.69
CA ALA A 52 11.83 -8.70 -14.82
C ALA A 52 10.38 -8.40 -14.40
N PHE A 53 9.58 -7.98 -15.37
CA PHE A 53 8.14 -7.74 -15.24
C PHE A 53 7.75 -6.68 -14.21
N THR A 54 8.69 -5.79 -13.85
CA THR A 54 8.51 -4.75 -12.83
C THR A 54 7.99 -5.32 -11.50
N PHE A 55 8.39 -6.55 -11.16
CA PHE A 55 7.91 -7.24 -9.96
C PHE A 55 9.07 -7.73 -9.09
N PRO A 56 9.67 -6.82 -8.28
CA PRO A 56 10.80 -7.17 -7.43
C PRO A 56 10.39 -7.92 -6.15
N ALA A 57 9.10 -7.98 -5.83
CA ALA A 57 8.59 -8.45 -4.54
C ALA A 57 9.07 -9.87 -4.19
N LEU A 58 9.07 -10.81 -5.14
CA LEU A 58 9.54 -12.18 -4.89
C LEU A 58 11.04 -12.22 -4.54
N GLN A 59 11.88 -11.55 -5.34
CA GLN A 59 13.32 -11.50 -5.11
C GLN A 59 13.64 -10.81 -3.79
N HIS A 60 13.00 -9.67 -3.51
CA HIS A 60 13.17 -8.92 -2.27
C HIS A 60 12.74 -9.72 -1.04
N TRP A 61 11.58 -10.38 -1.10
CA TRP A 61 11.10 -11.24 -0.02
C TRP A 61 12.06 -12.41 0.22
N LEU A 62 12.51 -13.10 -0.83
CA LEU A 62 13.42 -14.23 -0.72
C LEU A 62 14.78 -13.81 -0.15
N SER A 63 15.36 -12.73 -0.66
CA SER A 63 16.65 -12.19 -0.20
C SER A 63 16.59 -11.80 1.28
N ARG A 64 15.56 -11.05 1.71
CA ARG A 64 15.37 -10.67 3.12
C ARG A 64 15.15 -11.88 4.01
N SER A 65 14.33 -12.83 3.57
CA SER A 65 14.04 -14.06 4.33
C SER A 65 15.30 -14.88 4.57
N LEU A 66 16.10 -15.12 3.54
CA LEU A 66 17.36 -15.89 3.67
C LEU A 66 18.38 -15.18 4.55
N LYS A 67 18.54 -13.86 4.41
CA LYS A 67 19.42 -13.05 5.27
C LYS A 67 18.98 -13.13 6.74
N ASN A 68 17.68 -13.02 7.01
CA ASN A 68 17.15 -13.10 8.38
C ASN A 68 17.25 -14.51 8.96
N LEU A 69 17.00 -15.56 8.16
CA LEU A 69 17.20 -16.95 8.59
C LEU A 69 18.67 -17.23 8.94
N ALA A 70 19.63 -16.68 8.20
CA ALA A 70 21.06 -16.85 8.49
C ALA A 70 21.47 -16.27 9.86
N ARG A 71 20.72 -15.30 10.40
CA ARG A 71 20.98 -14.72 11.73
C ARG A 71 20.86 -15.73 12.86
N GLN A 72 20.16 -16.84 12.64
CA GLN A 72 20.04 -17.94 13.59
C GLN A 72 21.40 -18.57 13.93
N GLN A 73 22.43 -18.36 13.11
CA GLN A 73 23.81 -18.77 13.42
C GLN A 73 24.38 -18.04 14.65
N ASN A 74 23.84 -16.88 15.03
CA ASN A 74 24.24 -16.17 16.23
C ASN A 74 23.74 -16.89 17.49
N ALA A 75 24.63 -17.21 18.42
CA ALA A 75 24.32 -17.90 19.68
C ALA A 75 23.26 -17.21 20.55
N ARG A 76 23.04 -15.90 20.37
CA ARG A 76 22.03 -15.11 21.08
C ARG A 76 20.66 -15.10 20.39
N HIS A 77 20.57 -15.63 19.16
CA HIS A 77 19.30 -15.64 18.43
C HIS A 77 18.29 -16.58 19.11
N PRO A 78 17.00 -16.21 19.24
CA PRO A 78 15.99 -17.05 19.91
C PRO A 78 15.90 -18.47 19.33
N HIS A 79 16.08 -18.59 18.02
CA HIS A 79 16.05 -19.86 17.28
C HIS A 79 17.43 -20.48 16.99
N HIS A 80 18.49 -20.07 17.71
CA HIS A 80 19.83 -20.60 17.45
C HIS A 80 19.95 -22.12 17.64
N LYS A 81 19.36 -22.63 18.74
CA LYS A 81 19.46 -24.05 19.10
C LYS A 81 18.69 -24.96 18.13
N ILE A 82 17.58 -24.46 17.59
CA ILE A 82 16.65 -25.17 16.74
C ILE A 82 16.30 -24.20 15.59
N PRO A 83 17.16 -24.11 14.56
CA PRO A 83 16.99 -23.15 13.49
C PRO A 83 15.90 -23.60 12.50
N TYR A 84 15.18 -22.63 11.96
CA TYR A 84 14.30 -22.81 10.81
C TYR A 84 15.06 -22.68 9.51
N SER A 85 14.63 -23.45 8.51
CA SER A 85 15.10 -23.35 7.13
C SER A 85 13.92 -23.25 6.18
N LEU A 86 14.06 -22.43 5.14
CA LEU A 86 13.12 -22.41 4.02
C LEU A 86 13.39 -23.65 3.16
N ARG A 87 12.41 -24.56 3.08
CA ARG A 87 12.53 -25.84 2.36
C ARG A 87 11.90 -25.79 0.98
N ALA A 88 10.80 -25.05 0.84
CA ALA A 88 10.07 -24.95 -0.41
C ALA A 88 9.29 -23.64 -0.54
N ILE A 89 8.99 -23.27 -1.78
CA ILE A 89 8.08 -22.19 -2.14
C ILE A 89 7.09 -22.75 -3.17
N ASP A 90 5.81 -22.84 -2.80
CA ASP A 90 4.71 -23.15 -3.72
C ASP A 90 4.09 -21.84 -4.21
N ILE A 91 4.36 -21.46 -5.46
CA ILE A 91 3.71 -20.31 -6.10
C ILE A 91 2.31 -20.76 -6.52
N GLN A 92 1.30 -20.28 -5.79
CA GLN A 92 -0.07 -20.74 -5.96
C GLN A 92 -0.84 -19.95 -7.01
N ALA A 93 -0.52 -18.67 -7.18
CA ALA A 93 -1.16 -17.80 -8.14
C ALA A 93 -0.27 -16.61 -8.51
N VAL A 94 -0.44 -16.11 -9.73
CA VAL A 94 0.15 -14.87 -10.24
C VAL A 94 -0.92 -14.06 -10.96
N ASP A 95 -0.96 -12.76 -10.70
CA ASP A 95 -1.90 -11.82 -11.31
C ASP A 95 -1.14 -10.86 -12.23
N TRP A 96 -1.31 -11.06 -13.54
CA TRP A 96 -0.70 -10.23 -14.58
C TRP A 96 -1.58 -9.02 -14.89
N PHE A 97 -1.04 -7.81 -14.75
CA PHE A 97 -1.73 -6.58 -15.14
C PHE A 97 -1.61 -6.32 -16.64
N THR A 98 -0.45 -6.64 -17.20
CA THR A 98 -0.22 -6.64 -18.66
C THR A 98 0.63 -7.85 -19.04
N LYS A 99 0.93 -8.01 -20.33
CA LYS A 99 1.86 -9.06 -20.80
C LYS A 99 3.27 -8.93 -20.21
N THR A 100 3.64 -7.75 -19.72
CA THR A 100 4.98 -7.44 -19.22
C THR A 100 5.00 -6.83 -17.83
N LYS A 101 3.84 -6.69 -17.16
CA LYS A 101 3.72 -6.17 -15.78
C LYS A 101 3.02 -7.21 -14.93
N LEU A 102 3.78 -7.84 -14.03
CA LEU A 102 3.25 -8.73 -13.01
C LEU A 102 2.85 -7.88 -11.80
N GLY A 103 1.62 -8.03 -11.33
CA GLY A 103 1.05 -7.21 -10.26
C GLY A 103 1.17 -7.86 -8.89
N PHE A 104 0.71 -9.10 -8.77
CA PHE A 104 0.65 -9.82 -7.49
C PHE A 104 1.08 -11.28 -7.63
N MET A 105 1.57 -11.85 -6.53
CA MET A 105 1.89 -13.27 -6.43
C MET A 105 1.47 -13.81 -5.07
N LYS A 106 0.76 -14.94 -5.04
CA LYS A 106 0.48 -15.67 -3.80
C LYS A 106 1.42 -16.86 -3.71
N ILE A 107 2.12 -16.98 -2.58
CA ILE A 107 3.00 -18.11 -2.29
C ILE A 107 2.60 -18.81 -0.99
N GLN A 108 2.94 -20.09 -0.91
CA GLN A 108 3.00 -20.88 0.31
C GLN A 108 4.44 -21.33 0.51
N ALA A 109 5.15 -20.64 1.40
CA ALA A 109 6.47 -21.03 1.84
C ALA A 109 6.38 -22.16 2.88
N LYS A 110 7.35 -23.07 2.83
CA LYS A 110 7.54 -24.15 3.79
C LYS A 110 8.76 -23.84 4.63
N LEU A 111 8.56 -23.29 5.82
CA LEU A 111 9.62 -23.00 6.79
C LEU A 111 9.54 -23.98 7.94
N GLU A 112 10.58 -24.79 8.09
CA GLU A 112 10.60 -25.92 9.00
C GLU A 112 11.98 -26.07 9.66
N THR A 113 11.98 -26.56 10.90
CA THR A 113 13.21 -27.02 11.56
C THR A 113 13.68 -28.35 10.97
N ASP A 114 14.91 -28.76 11.27
CA ASP A 114 15.23 -30.19 11.19
C ASP A 114 14.43 -30.95 12.28
N PRO A 115 14.16 -32.26 12.11
CA PRO A 115 13.53 -33.05 13.15
C PRO A 115 14.35 -33.06 14.44
N TYR A 116 13.73 -32.73 15.56
CA TYR A 116 14.37 -32.76 16.88
C TYR A 116 13.39 -33.27 17.95
N VAL A 117 13.93 -33.72 19.08
CA VAL A 117 13.11 -34.21 20.20
C VAL A 117 12.83 -33.03 21.13
N HIS A 118 11.56 -32.63 21.24
CA HIS A 118 11.13 -31.63 22.21
C HIS A 118 11.36 -32.10 23.65
N GLU A 119 11.56 -31.16 24.56
CA GLU A 119 11.75 -31.48 25.97
C GLU A 119 10.54 -32.24 26.53
N GLY A 120 10.79 -33.43 27.09
CA GLY A 120 9.75 -34.31 27.62
C GLY A 120 9.08 -35.23 26.58
N GLU A 121 9.46 -35.13 25.31
CA GLU A 121 8.99 -36.02 24.26
C GLU A 121 9.97 -37.16 23.96
N LYS A 122 9.49 -38.22 23.29
CA LYS A 122 10.28 -39.40 22.92
C LYS A 122 10.60 -39.49 21.44
N GLU A 123 9.82 -38.79 20.62
CA GLU A 123 9.89 -38.86 19.17
C GLU A 123 10.33 -37.52 18.62
N ALA A 124 11.13 -37.56 17.54
CA ALA A 124 11.53 -36.35 16.86
C ALA A 124 10.35 -35.78 16.05
N LYS A 125 10.17 -34.46 16.12
CA LYS A 125 9.16 -33.72 15.37
C LYS A 125 9.78 -32.52 14.66
N VAL A 126 9.05 -32.01 13.69
CA VAL A 126 9.41 -30.80 12.96
C VAL A 126 8.47 -29.68 13.41
N ASP A 127 9.04 -28.55 13.79
CA ASP A 127 8.27 -27.32 13.99
C ASP A 127 8.21 -26.54 12.67
N TRP A 128 7.11 -25.82 12.47
CA TRP A 128 6.87 -25.07 11.24
C TRP A 128 6.36 -23.66 11.51
N LEU A 129 6.66 -22.73 10.61
CA LEU A 129 6.13 -21.36 10.62
C LEU A 129 5.08 -21.16 9.53
N PRO A 130 4.00 -20.38 9.79
CA PRO A 130 3.06 -20.00 8.75
C PRO A 130 3.76 -19.30 7.58
N GLY A 131 3.65 -19.87 6.39
CA GLY A 131 4.32 -19.36 5.18
C GLY A 131 3.38 -18.86 4.09
N ALA A 132 2.11 -18.59 4.39
CA ALA A 132 1.20 -18.00 3.42
C ALA A 132 1.54 -16.51 3.22
N VAL A 133 1.99 -16.14 2.02
CA VAL A 133 2.43 -14.77 1.72
C VAL A 133 1.78 -14.27 0.44
N PHE A 134 1.19 -13.09 0.51
CA PHE A 134 0.73 -12.30 -0.61
C PHE A 134 1.79 -11.25 -0.94
N LEU A 135 2.51 -11.49 -2.03
CA LEU A 135 3.55 -10.63 -2.56
C LEU A 135 2.94 -9.56 -3.45
N ARG A 136 3.11 -8.31 -3.04
CA ARG A 136 2.72 -7.12 -3.81
C ARG A 136 3.80 -6.04 -3.85
N GLY A 137 4.85 -6.17 -3.03
CA GLY A 137 5.95 -5.22 -2.97
C GLY A 137 5.64 -3.99 -2.11
N GLY A 138 6.60 -3.06 -2.08
CA GLY A 138 6.50 -1.83 -1.30
C GLY A 138 5.59 -0.79 -1.93
N SER A 139 5.02 0.05 -1.09
CA SER A 139 4.24 1.23 -1.46
C SER A 139 4.73 2.44 -0.65
N VAL A 140 4.18 3.61 -0.88
CA VAL A 140 4.43 4.84 -0.10
C VAL A 140 3.12 5.46 0.29
N ALA A 141 3.10 6.21 1.39
CA ALA A 141 1.93 6.99 1.78
C ALA A 141 2.33 8.36 2.31
N MET A 142 1.45 9.35 2.11
CA MET A 142 1.75 10.75 2.37
C MET A 142 0.70 11.35 3.30
N LEU A 143 1.13 11.81 4.48
CA LEU A 143 0.37 12.74 5.30
C LEU A 143 0.57 14.15 4.72
N ILE A 144 -0.40 14.61 3.93
CA ILE A 144 -0.35 15.95 3.33
C ILE A 144 -1.10 16.91 4.24
N VAL A 145 -0.35 17.80 4.89
CA VAL A 145 -0.88 18.86 5.74
C VAL A 145 -0.89 20.17 4.96
N VAL A 146 -2.09 20.74 4.80
CA VAL A 146 -2.30 22.02 4.12
C VAL A 146 -2.82 23.07 5.11
N GLN A 147 -2.43 24.32 4.90
CA GLN A 147 -2.91 25.43 5.71
C GLN A 147 -3.17 26.67 4.83
N PRO A 148 -4.21 27.48 5.13
CA PRO A 148 -4.39 28.77 4.48
C PRO A 148 -3.14 29.66 4.63
N SER A 149 -2.75 30.34 3.56
CA SER A 149 -1.58 31.23 3.54
C SER A 149 -1.69 32.40 4.53
N ASP A 150 -2.91 32.81 4.84
CA ASP A 150 -3.27 33.88 5.79
C ASP A 150 -3.48 33.38 7.23
N ALA A 151 -3.42 32.08 7.48
CA ALA A 151 -3.64 31.53 8.81
C ALA A 151 -2.44 31.73 9.74
N VAL A 152 -2.74 32.01 11.00
CA VAL A 152 -1.76 32.15 12.09
C VAL A 152 -1.87 30.97 13.05
N GLY A 153 -0.72 30.43 13.47
CA GLY A 153 -0.65 29.28 14.38
C GLY A 153 -1.03 27.97 13.70
N GLU A 154 -1.66 27.06 14.45
CA GLU A 154 -1.84 25.64 14.05
C GLU A 154 -3.29 25.25 13.76
N ASN A 155 -4.27 26.08 14.14
CA ASN A 155 -5.68 25.69 14.23
C ASN A 155 -6.36 25.42 12.88
N GLU A 156 -5.84 26.03 11.80
CA GLU A 156 -6.43 25.91 10.46
C GLU A 156 -5.73 24.85 9.58
N LYS A 157 -4.87 24.01 10.17
CA LYS A 157 -4.27 22.88 9.46
C LYS A 157 -5.33 21.85 9.09
N GLN A 158 -5.29 21.39 7.86
CA GLN A 158 -6.13 20.33 7.33
C GLN A 158 -5.26 19.25 6.71
N VAL A 159 -5.75 18.02 6.69
CA VAL A 159 -5.13 16.86 6.05
C VAL A 159 -5.93 16.54 4.79
N ILE A 160 -5.22 16.24 3.70
CA ILE A 160 -5.84 15.70 2.49
C ILE A 160 -5.97 14.20 2.64
N PHE A 161 -7.21 13.72 2.51
CA PHE A 161 -7.56 12.32 2.34
C PHE A 161 -8.05 12.09 0.91
N THR A 162 -7.95 10.85 0.47
CA THR A 162 -8.64 10.33 -0.71
C THR A 162 -9.83 9.48 -0.28
N VAL A 163 -10.86 9.47 -1.13
CA VAL A 163 -12.00 8.56 -1.05
C VAL A 163 -11.99 7.71 -2.30
N GLN A 164 -11.72 6.42 -2.14
CA GLN A 164 -11.59 5.50 -3.27
C GLN A 164 -12.06 4.06 -2.95
N PRO A 165 -12.41 3.25 -3.97
CA PRO A 165 -12.73 1.84 -3.78
C PRO A 165 -11.52 1.03 -3.29
N ARG A 166 -11.74 0.17 -2.30
CA ARG A 166 -10.79 -0.82 -1.81
C ARG A 166 -11.50 -2.17 -1.74
N ILE A 167 -11.49 -2.90 -2.85
CA ILE A 167 -12.23 -4.17 -3.00
C ILE A 167 -11.74 -5.24 -2.03
N ALA A 168 -10.44 -5.29 -1.73
CA ALA A 168 -9.89 -6.19 -0.71
C ALA A 168 -10.54 -5.99 0.68
N ALA A 169 -10.98 -4.76 0.99
CA ALA A 169 -11.71 -4.43 2.21
C ALA A 169 -13.24 -4.44 2.03
N GLY A 170 -13.75 -4.81 0.85
CA GLY A 170 -15.18 -4.74 0.51
C GLY A 170 -15.76 -3.32 0.50
N SER A 171 -14.93 -2.30 0.32
CA SER A 171 -15.33 -0.89 0.38
C SER A 171 -15.34 -0.24 -1.00
N LEU A 172 -16.35 0.59 -1.28
CA LEU A 172 -16.43 1.41 -2.50
C LEU A 172 -16.11 2.91 -2.26
N ALA A 173 -15.94 3.30 -1.00
CA ALA A 173 -15.65 4.67 -0.59
C ALA A 173 -14.80 4.65 0.68
N PHE A 174 -13.63 4.01 0.60
CA PHE A 174 -12.69 3.94 1.69
C PHE A 174 -11.98 5.30 1.83
N ILE A 175 -11.91 5.81 3.07
CA ILE A 175 -11.23 7.07 3.37
C ILE A 175 -9.84 6.74 3.87
N GLU A 176 -8.83 7.30 3.22
CA GLU A 176 -7.43 7.03 3.51
C GLU A 176 -6.54 8.19 3.09
N ILE A 177 -5.30 8.22 3.58
CA ILE A 177 -4.32 9.17 3.06
C ILE A 177 -3.83 8.74 1.67
N PRO A 178 -3.42 9.69 0.80
CA PRO A 178 -2.79 9.40 -0.49
C PRO A 178 -1.67 8.38 -0.39
N ALA A 179 -1.63 7.44 -1.33
CA ALA A 179 -0.66 6.35 -1.32
C ALA A 179 -0.49 5.74 -2.71
N GLY A 180 0.72 5.27 -2.99
CA GLY A 180 1.10 4.80 -4.32
C GLY A 180 2.10 3.65 -4.30
N MET A 181 2.21 2.94 -5.42
CA MET A 181 3.12 1.78 -5.53
C MET A 181 4.53 2.25 -5.90
N LEU A 182 5.54 1.48 -5.48
CA LEU A 182 6.91 1.75 -5.87
C LEU A 182 7.21 1.15 -7.25
N ASP A 183 7.30 2.00 -8.27
CA ASP A 183 7.64 1.62 -9.64
C ASP A 183 9.14 1.86 -9.98
N GLY A 184 10.06 1.81 -8.99
CA GLY A 184 11.52 1.92 -9.23
C GLY A 184 12.33 2.67 -8.15
N ASN A 185 13.43 3.31 -8.59
CA ASN A 185 14.67 3.54 -7.81
C ASN A 185 14.63 4.58 -6.66
N SER A 186 13.51 5.25 -6.35
CA SER A 186 13.44 6.09 -5.13
C SER A 186 12.04 6.24 -4.53
N PHE A 187 11.95 6.14 -3.20
CA PHE A 187 10.69 6.32 -2.45
C PHE A 187 10.10 7.73 -2.60
N ARG A 188 10.99 8.75 -2.64
CA ARG A 188 10.59 10.16 -2.74
C ARG A 188 10.03 10.49 -4.12
N GLY A 189 10.64 9.97 -5.19
CA GLY A 189 10.18 10.18 -6.55
C GLY A 189 8.80 9.57 -6.78
N ALA A 190 8.59 8.33 -6.29
CA ALA A 190 7.29 7.68 -6.32
C ALA A 190 6.23 8.49 -5.54
N ALA A 191 6.52 8.88 -4.30
CA ALA A 191 5.60 9.68 -3.49
C ALA A 191 5.26 11.04 -4.13
N ALA A 192 6.22 11.70 -4.77
CA ALA A 192 6.01 12.98 -5.46
C ALA A 192 5.13 12.83 -6.71
N ALA A 193 5.34 11.78 -7.51
CA ALA A 193 4.54 11.47 -8.70
C ALA A 193 3.07 11.20 -8.31
N GLU A 194 2.87 10.33 -7.31
CA GLU A 194 1.55 9.93 -6.81
C GLU A 194 0.76 11.12 -6.25
N LEU A 195 1.44 12.03 -5.55
CA LEU A 195 0.81 13.23 -5.01
C LEU A 195 0.34 14.20 -6.11
N LYS A 196 1.10 14.30 -7.21
CA LYS A 196 0.69 15.07 -8.38
C LYS A 196 -0.54 14.46 -9.05
N GLU A 197 -0.58 13.13 -9.17
CA GLU A 197 -1.67 12.40 -9.83
C GLU A 197 -2.96 12.38 -9.00
N GLU A 198 -2.86 12.06 -7.70
CA GLU A 198 -4.01 11.94 -6.81
C GLU A 198 -4.50 13.28 -6.26
N ALA A 199 -3.60 14.21 -5.90
CA ALA A 199 -3.95 15.46 -5.23
C ALA A 199 -3.85 16.71 -6.12
N GLY A 200 -3.21 16.61 -7.30
CA GLY A 200 -3.02 17.74 -8.20
C GLY A 200 -2.13 18.85 -7.62
N LEU A 201 -1.30 18.53 -6.62
CA LEU A 201 -0.33 19.43 -6.02
C LEU A 201 1.06 19.10 -6.57
N GLU A 202 1.82 20.10 -6.99
CA GLU A 202 3.21 19.90 -7.36
C GLU A 202 4.06 19.74 -6.11
N VAL A 203 4.73 18.59 -6.00
CA VAL A 203 5.62 18.27 -4.88
C VAL A 203 6.97 17.90 -5.44
N LYS A 204 8.01 18.55 -4.91
CA LYS A 204 9.39 18.18 -5.17
C LYS A 204 9.78 17.09 -4.17
N GLU A 205 10.72 16.23 -4.54
CA GLU A 205 11.24 15.19 -3.63
C GLU A 205 11.78 15.77 -2.31
N ASP A 206 12.31 16.99 -2.35
CA ASP A 206 12.82 17.73 -1.19
C ASP A 206 11.70 18.26 -0.26
N ASP A 207 10.46 18.36 -0.75
CA ASP A 207 9.30 18.76 0.06
C ASP A 207 8.79 17.63 0.96
N LEU A 208 9.30 16.40 0.76
CA LEU A 208 8.87 15.20 1.48
C LEU A 208 9.79 14.89 2.66
N ILE A 209 9.23 14.62 3.82
CA ILE A 209 9.99 14.20 5.01
C ILE A 209 9.63 12.76 5.31
N ASN A 210 10.59 11.83 5.22
CA ASN A 210 10.38 10.44 5.61
C ASN A 210 10.27 10.36 7.15
N MET A 211 9.04 10.24 7.66
CA MET A 211 8.80 10.21 9.10
C MET A 211 9.22 8.87 9.71
N CYS A 212 9.24 7.77 8.94
CA CYS A 212 9.71 6.48 9.43
C CYS A 212 11.21 6.54 9.73
N GLU A 213 12.02 7.04 8.79
CA GLU A 213 13.45 7.24 9.00
C GLU A 213 13.74 8.21 10.15
N LEU A 214 12.99 9.32 10.23
CA LEU A 214 13.18 10.33 11.27
C LEU A 214 12.86 9.82 12.69
N ALA A 215 11.98 8.82 12.80
CA ALA A 215 11.62 8.17 14.05
C ALA A 215 12.57 7.03 14.44
N SER A 216 13.31 6.49 13.47
CA SER A 216 14.33 5.48 13.73
C SER A 216 15.62 6.13 14.23
N ASP A 217 15.63 6.53 15.50
CA ASP A 217 16.85 6.98 16.18
C ASP A 217 17.87 5.83 16.22
N SER A 218 18.90 5.95 15.38
CA SER A 218 19.99 4.99 15.11
C SER A 218 20.75 4.53 16.36
N SER A 219 20.20 3.58 17.11
CA SER A 219 20.80 3.17 18.39
C SER A 219 21.01 1.67 18.59
N ASP A 220 20.81 0.80 17.58
CA ASP A 220 21.28 -0.59 17.65
C ASP A 220 21.45 -1.26 16.26
N GLU A 221 22.29 -0.68 15.41
CA GLU A 221 22.66 -1.23 14.08
C GLU A 221 23.24 -2.66 14.14
N SER A 222 23.79 -3.08 15.28
CA SER A 222 24.45 -4.37 15.42
C SER A 222 23.50 -5.58 15.56
N SER A 223 22.18 -5.34 15.71
CA SER A 223 21.19 -6.41 15.92
C SER A 223 19.86 -6.23 15.18
N SER A 224 19.74 -5.25 14.28
CA SER A 224 18.51 -5.05 13.49
C SER A 224 18.40 -6.04 12.34
N GLU A 225 17.22 -6.64 12.14
CA GLU A 225 16.86 -7.46 10.97
C GLU A 225 17.01 -6.68 9.66
N THR A 226 17.16 -7.38 8.54
CA THR A 226 17.25 -6.76 7.20
C THR A 226 15.84 -6.53 6.65
N ILE A 227 15.14 -5.57 7.23
CA ILE A 227 13.81 -5.12 6.78
C ILE A 227 13.81 -3.60 6.63
N GLU A 228 12.87 -3.08 5.84
CA GLU A 228 12.76 -1.65 5.55
C GLU A 228 12.25 -0.88 6.76
N THR A 229 12.80 0.31 6.98
CA THR A 229 12.34 1.27 8.00
C THR A 229 11.03 1.91 7.53
N ALA A 230 9.92 1.23 7.79
CA ALA A 230 8.62 1.59 7.25
C ALA A 230 7.48 1.09 8.16
N MET A 231 6.25 1.52 7.86
CA MET A 231 5.06 0.90 8.44
C MET A 231 4.70 -0.38 7.69
N TYR A 232 4.37 -1.45 8.41
CA TYR A 232 3.92 -2.72 7.83
C TYR A 232 2.43 -2.94 8.14
N PRO A 233 1.55 -3.01 7.12
CA PRO A 233 0.11 -3.03 7.34
C PRO A 233 -0.41 -4.40 7.84
N SER A 234 0.23 -5.50 7.43
CA SER A 234 -0.20 -6.87 7.79
C SER A 234 0.94 -7.90 7.66
N VAL A 235 1.89 -7.85 8.60
CA VAL A 235 3.11 -8.69 8.61
C VAL A 235 2.88 -10.21 8.61
N GLY A 236 1.69 -10.67 8.99
CA GLY A 236 1.37 -12.11 9.02
C GLY A 236 1.04 -12.72 7.65
N ALA A 237 0.82 -11.90 6.61
CA ALA A 237 0.33 -12.39 5.33
C ALA A 237 0.77 -11.58 4.10
N CYS A 238 1.39 -10.41 4.25
CA CYS A 238 1.76 -9.55 3.12
C CYS A 238 3.18 -9.01 3.29
N ASP A 239 3.93 -8.94 2.19
CA ASP A 239 5.30 -8.40 2.17
C ASP A 239 5.36 -6.87 2.09
N GLU A 240 4.20 -6.22 1.96
CA GLU A 240 4.09 -4.78 1.81
C GLU A 240 4.69 -4.05 3.00
N PHE A 241 5.45 -3.03 2.68
CA PHE A 241 6.00 -2.05 3.59
C PHE A 241 5.72 -0.67 3.01
N ILE A 242 5.41 0.30 3.87
CA ILE A 242 4.91 1.61 3.48
C ILE A 242 5.69 2.69 4.23
N PRO A 243 6.72 3.30 3.63
CA PRO A 243 7.33 4.49 4.18
C PRO A 243 6.30 5.62 4.23
N LEU A 244 6.25 6.30 5.37
CA LEU A 244 5.27 7.34 5.65
C LEU A 244 5.93 8.71 5.52
N PHE A 245 5.53 9.47 4.52
CA PHE A 245 6.05 10.80 4.27
C PHE A 245 5.13 11.88 4.81
N LEU A 246 5.70 12.97 5.29
CA LEU A 246 5.01 14.23 5.56
C LEU A 246 5.26 15.20 4.40
N CYS A 247 4.19 15.83 3.93
CA CYS A 247 4.25 16.99 3.04
C CYS A 247 3.48 18.15 3.68
N GLN A 248 4.09 19.32 3.79
CA GLN A 248 3.44 20.52 4.34
C GLN A 248 3.36 21.60 3.26
N LYS A 249 2.17 22.17 3.01
CA LYS A 249 1.97 23.22 1.99
C LYS A 249 1.09 24.36 2.50
N ARG A 250 1.46 25.61 2.16
CA ARG A 250 0.53 26.75 2.30
C ARG A 250 -0.25 26.94 1.01
N LEU A 251 -1.56 27.03 1.12
CA LEU A 251 -2.47 27.21 0.00
C LEU A 251 -3.30 28.48 0.20
N THR A 252 -3.72 29.14 -0.88
CA THR A 252 -4.77 30.16 -0.75
C THR A 252 -6.07 29.49 -0.30
N ARG A 253 -6.96 30.20 0.41
CA ARG A 253 -8.29 29.67 0.76
C ARG A 253 -9.08 29.23 -0.48
N ARG A 254 -8.90 29.93 -1.60
CA ARG A 254 -9.49 29.60 -2.90
C ARG A 254 -8.97 28.25 -3.43
N HIS A 255 -7.65 28.02 -3.36
CA HIS A 255 -7.04 26.75 -3.73
C HIS A 255 -7.54 25.60 -2.83
N MET A 256 -7.61 25.81 -1.51
CA MET A 256 -8.17 24.80 -0.59
C MET A 256 -9.62 24.44 -0.93
N GLN A 257 -10.44 25.43 -1.28
CA GLN A 257 -11.84 25.18 -1.68
C GLN A 257 -11.93 24.43 -3.02
N TRP A 258 -11.02 24.70 -3.96
CA TRP A 258 -10.93 23.98 -5.23
C TRP A 258 -10.55 22.51 -5.07
N LEU A 259 -9.69 22.18 -4.09
CA LEU A 259 -9.34 20.79 -3.80
C LEU A 259 -10.52 19.99 -3.23
N LYS A 260 -11.44 20.64 -2.53
CA LYS A 260 -12.50 19.97 -1.78
C LYS A 260 -13.49 19.26 -2.70
N GLY A 261 -13.56 17.93 -2.61
CA GLY A 261 -14.45 17.11 -3.44
C GLY A 261 -14.00 17.01 -4.89
N LYS A 262 -12.78 17.46 -5.21
CA LYS A 262 -12.22 17.32 -6.55
C LYS A 262 -12.02 15.84 -6.83
N ALA A 263 -12.55 15.39 -7.96
CA ALA A 263 -12.34 14.01 -8.39
C ALA A 263 -11.13 13.93 -9.33
N THR A 264 -10.15 13.12 -8.92
CA THR A 264 -8.77 13.01 -9.44
C THR A 264 -8.46 11.56 -9.85
N GLY A 265 -7.19 11.25 -10.12
CA GLY A 265 -6.74 9.94 -10.60
C GLY A 265 -6.92 9.73 -12.11
N LEU A 266 -6.36 8.63 -12.63
CA LEU A 266 -6.46 8.27 -14.03
C LEU A 266 -7.84 7.66 -14.32
N ARG A 267 -8.86 8.51 -14.47
CA ARG A 267 -10.24 8.07 -14.73
C ARG A 267 -10.39 7.15 -15.95
N ASN A 268 -9.54 7.35 -16.96
CA ASN A 268 -9.51 6.52 -18.16
C ASN A 268 -8.92 5.12 -17.89
N GLU A 269 -8.22 4.94 -16.78
CA GLU A 269 -7.64 3.68 -16.31
C GLU A 269 -8.48 3.04 -15.18
N GLY A 270 -9.67 3.59 -14.92
CA GLY A 270 -10.65 3.04 -13.97
C GLY A 270 -10.51 3.56 -12.53
N GLU A 271 -9.54 4.42 -12.26
CA GLU A 271 -9.36 5.02 -10.94
C GLU A 271 -10.44 6.07 -10.65
N LYS A 272 -11.09 5.93 -9.49
CA LYS A 272 -12.14 6.83 -9.02
C LYS A 272 -11.75 7.37 -7.66
N ILE A 273 -11.00 8.46 -7.67
CA ILE A 273 -10.47 9.09 -6.46
C ILE A 273 -11.18 10.43 -6.26
N THR A 274 -11.60 10.71 -5.03
CA THR A 274 -12.14 12.03 -4.65
C THR A 274 -11.39 12.58 -3.45
N LEU A 275 -10.95 13.83 -3.52
CA LEU A 275 -10.25 14.48 -2.42
C LEU A 275 -11.20 14.94 -1.32
N LYS A 276 -10.76 14.74 -0.08
CA LYS A 276 -11.45 15.16 1.14
C LYS A 276 -10.49 15.89 2.06
N LEU A 277 -10.75 17.17 2.32
CA LEU A 277 -10.01 17.93 3.31
C LEU A 277 -10.65 17.76 4.69
N VAL A 278 -9.84 17.43 5.69
CA VAL A 278 -10.26 17.16 7.07
C VAL A 278 -9.42 17.99 8.02
N PRO A 279 -9.99 18.72 9.00
CA PRO A 279 -9.19 19.39 10.03
C PRO A 279 -8.20 18.42 10.70
N LEU A 280 -6.94 18.83 10.87
CA LEU A 280 -5.89 17.98 11.42
C LEU A 280 -6.30 17.36 12.78
N SER A 281 -6.95 18.14 13.63
CA SER A 281 -7.50 17.71 14.93
C SER A 281 -8.59 16.63 14.87
N ARG A 282 -9.16 16.38 13.67
CA ARG A 282 -10.18 15.37 13.40
C ARG A 282 -9.68 14.25 12.50
N ALA A 283 -8.48 14.37 11.92
CA ALA A 283 -7.94 13.43 10.94
C ALA A 283 -7.91 11.98 11.46
N TRP A 284 -7.53 11.76 12.72
CA TRP A 284 -7.49 10.43 13.33
C TRP A 284 -8.87 9.75 13.43
N ARG A 285 -9.96 10.53 13.54
CA ARG A 285 -11.33 9.99 13.57
C ARG A 285 -11.79 9.63 12.17
N GLU A 286 -11.45 10.47 11.20
CA GLU A 286 -11.88 10.28 9.82
C GLU A 286 -11.12 9.13 9.14
N GLY A 287 -9.80 9.06 9.38
CA GLY A 287 -8.92 7.99 8.92
C GLY A 287 -8.85 6.78 9.87
N ALA A 288 -9.80 6.62 10.80
CA ALA A 288 -9.72 5.61 11.85
C ALA A 288 -9.65 4.15 11.35
N ARG A 289 -10.06 3.90 10.10
CA ARG A 289 -9.98 2.58 9.46
C ARG A 289 -8.71 2.39 8.64
N ASP A 290 -7.97 3.45 8.40
CA ASP A 290 -6.79 3.46 7.55
C ASP A 290 -5.53 3.38 8.40
N ALA A 291 -4.86 2.22 8.38
CA ALA A 291 -3.68 1.96 9.19
C ALA A 291 -2.55 2.97 8.91
N LYS A 292 -2.34 3.34 7.64
CA LYS A 292 -1.34 4.35 7.26
C LYS A 292 -1.69 5.74 7.75
N ALA A 293 -2.95 6.16 7.72
CA ALA A 293 -3.35 7.44 8.31
C ALA A 293 -3.07 7.48 9.82
N LEU A 294 -3.46 6.43 10.56
CA LEU A 294 -3.24 6.37 12.01
C LEU A 294 -1.74 6.36 12.35
N ALA A 295 -0.95 5.54 11.66
CA ALA A 295 0.50 5.48 11.86
C ALA A 295 1.18 6.81 11.51
N ALA A 296 0.81 7.44 10.39
CA ALA A 296 1.40 8.71 9.97
C ALA A 296 1.05 9.84 10.92
N LEU A 297 -0.18 9.88 11.46
CA LEU A 297 -0.58 10.85 12.48
C LEU A 297 0.18 10.64 13.79
N ALA A 298 0.36 9.39 14.23
CA ALA A 298 1.13 9.08 15.43
C ALA A 298 2.61 9.51 15.29
N LEU A 299 3.24 9.20 14.14
CA LEU A 299 4.60 9.66 13.84
C LEU A 299 4.67 11.19 13.79
N TYR A 300 3.73 11.83 13.10
CA TYR A 300 3.67 13.29 13.03
C TYR A 300 3.56 13.93 14.42
N GLU A 301 2.67 13.45 15.28
CA GLU A 301 2.49 13.97 16.64
C GLU A 301 3.74 13.75 17.51
N GLY A 302 4.31 12.54 17.49
CA GLY A 302 5.52 12.20 18.25
C GLY A 302 6.72 13.04 17.82
N LEU A 303 7.04 13.03 16.52
CA LEU A 303 8.17 13.78 15.96
C LEU A 303 8.01 15.29 16.16
N LYS A 304 6.78 15.81 16.07
CA LYS A 304 6.51 17.22 16.35
C LYS A 304 6.68 17.54 17.83
N GLY A 305 6.26 16.65 18.73
CA GLY A 305 6.50 16.77 20.17
C GLY A 305 7.99 16.81 20.53
N GLU A 306 8.82 16.12 19.74
CA GLU A 306 10.28 16.14 19.84
C GLU A 306 10.94 17.33 19.12
N GLY A 307 10.17 18.17 18.42
CA GLY A 307 10.72 19.29 17.64
C GLY A 307 11.46 18.86 16.36
N LYS A 308 11.28 17.62 15.90
CA LYS A 308 11.88 17.08 14.67
C LYS A 308 11.10 17.43 13.40
N ILE A 309 9.85 17.88 13.52
CA ILE A 309 9.03 18.36 12.39
C ILE A 309 9.21 19.87 12.23
N PRO A 310 9.60 20.37 11.03
CA PRO A 310 9.70 21.80 10.79
C PRO A 310 8.33 22.48 10.77
N ASP A 311 8.32 23.79 10.99
CA ASP A 311 7.13 24.63 10.82
C ASP A 311 6.61 24.57 9.37
N MET A 312 5.36 25.02 9.18
CA MET A 312 4.79 25.13 7.83
C MET A 312 5.68 26.02 6.95
N PRO A 313 5.96 25.63 5.70
CA PRO A 313 6.78 26.44 4.81
C PRO A 313 6.14 27.82 4.59
N PRO A 314 6.93 28.89 4.40
CA PRO A 314 6.41 30.23 4.16
C PRO A 314 5.85 30.39 2.74
N GLU A 315 6.30 29.56 1.81
CA GLU A 315 5.95 29.61 0.39
C GLU A 315 4.51 29.16 0.16
N VAL A 316 3.76 29.97 -0.59
CA VAL A 316 2.39 29.64 -1.00
C VAL A 316 2.43 28.91 -2.32
N GLU A 317 1.85 27.71 -2.34
CA GLU A 317 1.77 26.86 -3.53
C GLU A 317 1.04 27.58 -4.66
N ALA A 318 1.54 27.42 -5.88
CA ALA A 318 0.97 28.06 -7.04
C ALA A 318 -0.45 27.53 -7.29
N GLU A 319 -1.39 28.44 -7.56
CA GLU A 319 -2.74 28.02 -7.95
C GLU A 319 -2.72 27.36 -9.34
N PRO A 320 -3.46 26.25 -9.51
CA PRO A 320 -3.51 25.51 -10.75
C PRO A 320 -4.20 26.33 -11.86
N ALA A 321 -3.86 26.02 -13.12
CA ALA A 321 -4.27 26.84 -14.26
C ALA A 321 -5.80 26.90 -14.46
N ASP A 322 -6.50 25.80 -14.20
CA ASP A 322 -7.96 25.72 -14.28
C ASP A 322 -8.64 26.63 -13.24
N LEU A 323 -8.06 26.76 -12.05
CA LEU A 323 -8.54 27.70 -11.03
C LEU A 323 -8.36 29.17 -11.44
N LYS A 324 -7.30 29.50 -12.21
CA LYS A 324 -7.03 30.86 -12.70
C LYS A 324 -8.03 31.31 -13.76
N THR A 325 -8.59 30.40 -14.54
CA THR A 325 -9.55 30.73 -15.62
C THR A 325 -10.99 30.95 -15.15
N GLY A 326 -11.32 30.58 -13.90
CA GLY A 326 -12.67 30.67 -13.35
C GLY A 326 -13.08 32.02 -12.74
N SER A 327 -12.17 33.00 -12.64
CA SER A 327 -12.46 34.32 -12.02
C SER A 327 -13.03 35.38 -12.96
N ASP A 328 -13.09 35.13 -14.28
CA ASP A 328 -13.55 36.12 -15.28
C ASP A 328 -14.94 35.82 -15.89
N LYS A 329 -15.73 34.92 -15.29
CA LYS A 329 -17.09 34.60 -15.77
C LYS A 329 -18.14 34.63 -14.65
N HIS A 330 -18.42 35.82 -14.17
CA HIS A 330 -19.69 36.14 -13.52
C HIS A 330 -20.20 37.50 -14.03
N GLU A 331 -20.50 37.54 -15.34
CA GLU A 331 -21.55 38.43 -15.81
C GLU A 331 -22.89 37.71 -15.59
N MET A 332 -23.77 38.37 -14.84
CA MET A 332 -25.12 37.92 -14.52
C MET A 332 -25.93 37.73 -15.80
N GLU A 333 -26.40 36.50 -16.06
CA GLU A 333 -27.60 36.31 -16.88
C GLU A 333 -28.85 36.44 -16.00
N PRO A 334 -29.91 37.15 -16.45
CA PRO A 334 -31.10 37.37 -15.63
C PRO A 334 -31.96 36.10 -15.56
N GLU A 335 -32.51 35.84 -14.37
CA GLU A 335 -33.46 34.76 -14.10
C GLU A 335 -34.70 34.85 -15.00
N GLU A 336 -34.91 33.85 -15.85
CA GLU A 336 -36.20 33.62 -16.50
C GLU A 336 -37.22 33.12 -15.47
N THR A 337 -38.34 33.83 -15.41
CA THR A 337 -39.42 33.66 -14.43
C THR A 337 -40.22 32.39 -14.74
N VAL A 338 -40.13 31.38 -13.87
CA VAL A 338 -40.95 30.16 -13.97
C VAL A 338 -42.35 30.41 -13.39
N MET A 339 -43.39 30.33 -14.24
CA MET A 339 -44.79 30.38 -13.83
C MET A 339 -45.27 29.08 -13.14
N PRO A 340 -46.22 29.14 -12.19
CA PRO A 340 -46.61 27.98 -11.39
C PRO A 340 -47.66 27.09 -12.09
N CYS A 341 -47.38 25.79 -12.15
CA CYS A 341 -48.29 24.78 -12.70
C CYS A 341 -49.48 24.52 -11.75
N LYS A 342 -50.70 24.66 -12.28
CA LYS A 342 -51.96 24.48 -11.56
C LYS A 342 -52.27 23.00 -11.29
N ARG A 343 -52.64 22.71 -10.04
CA ARG A 343 -53.33 21.48 -9.60
C ARG A 343 -54.55 21.14 -10.45
N ARG A 344 -54.71 19.86 -10.83
CA ARG A 344 -56.01 19.23 -11.08
C ARG A 344 -56.05 17.80 -10.53
N ARG A 345 -57.03 17.55 -9.65
CA ARG A 345 -57.47 16.25 -9.12
C ARG A 345 -58.43 15.55 -10.11
N ARG A 346 -58.41 14.21 -10.17
CA ARG A 346 -59.56 13.25 -10.06
C ARG A 346 -59.07 11.82 -10.40
N ARG A 347 -59.15 10.86 -9.44
CA ARG A 347 -60.19 9.82 -9.22
C ARG A 347 -60.16 8.65 -10.23
N GLU A 348 -59.81 7.44 -9.74
CA GLU A 348 -60.66 6.20 -9.68
C GLU A 348 -60.49 5.32 -10.94
N SER A 349 -60.43 3.98 -10.98
CA SER A 349 -60.43 2.81 -10.07
C SER A 349 -60.14 1.54 -10.92
N ARG A 350 -60.03 0.37 -10.26
CA ARG A 350 -59.97 -1.06 -10.74
C ARG A 350 -58.57 -1.66 -10.84
N GLU A 351 -58.17 -2.52 -9.90
CA GLU A 351 -58.49 -3.97 -9.76
C GLU A 351 -57.95 -4.81 -10.91
N LEU A 352 -57.03 -5.75 -10.58
CA LEU A 352 -56.95 -7.13 -11.06
C LEU A 352 -55.85 -7.88 -10.27
N GLU A 353 -56.31 -8.76 -9.36
CA GLU A 353 -55.57 -9.92 -8.82
C GLU A 353 -55.48 -11.03 -9.90
N ILE A 354 -54.79 -12.15 -9.55
CA ILE A 354 -54.72 -13.49 -10.20
C ILE A 354 -53.44 -13.68 -11.05
N GLU A 355 -52.63 -14.74 -10.95
CA GLU A 355 -52.53 -15.92 -10.07
C GLU A 355 -51.08 -16.44 -10.17
N ALA A 356 -50.64 -17.20 -9.16
CA ALA A 356 -49.45 -18.04 -9.21
C ALA A 356 -49.88 -19.46 -9.63
N GLU A 357 -49.14 -20.08 -10.56
CA GLU A 357 -49.24 -21.52 -10.84
C GLU A 357 -47.85 -22.17 -10.75
N GLU A 358 -47.84 -23.26 -9.99
CA GLU A 358 -46.80 -24.29 -9.86
C GLU A 358 -46.53 -25.00 -11.19
N VAL A 359 -45.32 -25.50 -11.38
CA VAL A 359 -45.06 -26.68 -12.22
C VAL A 359 -44.01 -27.55 -11.52
N ASP A 360 -44.34 -28.84 -11.45
CA ASP A 360 -43.61 -30.01 -10.94
C ASP A 360 -42.08 -30.05 -11.14
#